data_AF-A0A6A2YAF5-F1
#
_entry.id   AF-A0A6A2YAF5-F1
#
_cell.length_a   1.000
_cell.length_b   1.000
_cell.length_c   1.000
_cell.angle_alpha   90.00
_cell.angle_beta   90.00
_cell.angle_gamma   90.00
#
_symmetry.space_group_name_H-M   'P 1'
#
loop_
_entity.id
_entity.type
_entity.pdbx_description
1 polymer ?
#
loop_
_entity_poly.entity_id
_entity_poly.type
_entity_poly.pdbx_seq_one_letter_code
_entity_poly.pdbx_strand_id
1 'polypeptide(L)'
;MIFDQHMKDLKRKLKELNGTKKDTESIMRKELQPRKKLKAEVQIWLENVERLNGEVQDLDDRIGESSALTRGFHTEDVSKITKEVEELIIQHGKFHGGLVVDNPQWIGQVLSTISLSGEAVKACVKEIWQCLMDDGVRKIGVWGMGGVGKTSMMKVINNQLLKETGKFEIVIWITVSKEVSIVKLQKDIARRIGVEFSGDEDETTRAGMIFETLSQKGRFVMILDDLWEKEVGGLKKLEILKGRFYDWHNLNMYLQACHGREEPRQYIISVGDVLWHAVGKEVRKDIVVCGGNIYSYQIMLPRGIKGLRIWDCNVDCIEEYPLFSRFILSSIGSFSYLKFLHMYDCGNMRKLFSPDCVPLNLQEFRVIRCEQVEEIIASEVEESRNGYHGISSSTIKDIEVVFSTGIEVLIFLNLIMCHHLHLHMHLHLVENLNEITNGVLSRLCRLQYLVVGETLINGKEVGGLKKLEILKGRF
;
A
#
# COMPACT_ATOMS: atom_id res chain seq x y z
N MET A 1 -22.93 10.11 76.03
CA MET A 1 -22.12 11.36 76.05
C MET A 1 -20.77 11.19 75.36
N ILE A 2 -19.83 10.38 75.86
CA ILE A 2 -18.48 10.26 75.22
C ILE A 2 -18.55 9.63 73.82
N PHE A 3 -19.30 8.53 73.68
CA PHE A 3 -19.49 7.86 72.39
C PHE A 3 -20.12 8.77 71.32
N ASP A 4 -21.21 9.47 71.68
CA ASP A 4 -21.92 10.37 70.76
C ASP A 4 -21.02 11.51 70.25
N GLN A 5 -20.09 11.96 71.10
CA GLN A 5 -19.10 12.98 70.73
C GLN A 5 -18.06 12.43 69.75
N HIS A 6 -17.55 11.21 69.97
CA HIS A 6 -16.61 10.55 69.05
C HIS A 6 -17.26 10.28 67.69
N MET A 7 -18.51 9.83 67.68
CA MET A 7 -19.25 9.59 66.44
C MET A 7 -19.50 10.89 65.66
N LYS A 8 -19.82 12.00 66.34
CA LYS A 8 -19.94 13.32 65.70
C LYS A 8 -18.61 13.76 65.06
N ASP A 9 -17.49 13.54 65.74
CA ASP A 9 -16.16 13.90 65.21
C ASP A 9 -15.79 13.06 63.98
N LEU A 10 -16.03 11.75 64.02
CA LEU A 10 -15.88 10.85 62.87
C LEU A 10 -16.70 11.34 61.68
N LYS A 11 -18.00 11.61 61.86
CA LYS A 11 -18.89 12.08 60.78
C LYS A 11 -18.42 13.41 60.18
N ARG A 12 -17.88 14.31 61.01
CA ARG A 12 -17.31 15.59 60.55
C ARG A 12 -16.07 15.35 59.67
N LYS A 13 -15.10 14.56 60.13
CA LYS A 13 -13.88 14.25 59.37
C LYS A 13 -14.16 13.46 58.10
N LEU A 14 -15.10 12.52 58.16
CA LEU A 14 -15.53 11.77 56.99
C LEU A 14 -16.15 12.70 55.93
N LYS A 15 -16.90 13.72 56.36
CA LYS A 15 -17.44 14.74 55.46
C LYS A 15 -16.32 15.56 54.81
N GLU A 16 -15.28 15.92 55.56
CA GLU A 16 -14.09 16.62 55.04
C GLU A 16 -13.38 15.75 53.99
N LEU A 17 -13.08 14.49 54.32
CA LEU A 17 -12.45 13.52 53.40
C LEU A 17 -13.27 13.34 52.10
N ASN A 18 -14.59 13.22 52.21
CA ASN A 18 -15.47 13.10 51.05
C ASN A 18 -15.55 14.39 50.22
N GLY A 19 -15.38 15.57 50.83
CA GLY A 19 -15.20 16.83 50.12
C GLY A 19 -13.93 16.78 49.26
N THR A 20 -12.82 16.42 49.87
CA THR A 20 -11.52 16.26 49.20
C THR A 20 -11.56 15.22 48.07
N LYS A 21 -12.27 14.11 48.28
CA LYS A 21 -12.50 13.11 47.23
C LYS A 21 -13.24 13.70 46.03
N LYS A 22 -14.32 14.46 46.25
CA LYS A 22 -15.07 15.10 45.16
C LYS A 22 -14.21 16.08 44.37
N ASP A 23 -13.39 16.87 45.04
CA ASP A 23 -12.45 17.79 44.38
C ASP A 23 -11.43 17.03 43.54
N THR A 24 -10.89 15.94 44.09
CA THR A 24 -9.95 15.05 43.39
C THR A 24 -10.58 14.41 42.16
N GLU A 25 -11.81 13.91 42.25
CA GLU A 25 -12.56 13.36 41.12
C GLU A 25 -12.85 14.43 40.05
N SER A 26 -13.10 15.66 40.46
CA SER A 26 -13.32 16.80 39.55
C SER A 26 -12.06 17.16 38.77
N ILE A 27 -10.90 17.21 39.45
CA ILE A 27 -9.60 17.43 38.81
C ILE A 27 -9.26 16.25 37.90
N MET A 28 -9.45 15.02 38.39
CA MET A 28 -9.23 13.80 37.63
C MET A 28 -10.00 13.81 36.31
N ARG A 29 -11.28 14.18 36.29
CA ARG A 29 -12.07 14.27 35.04
C ARG A 29 -11.52 15.27 34.02
N LYS A 30 -10.82 16.31 34.48
CA LYS A 30 -10.18 17.31 33.60
C LYS A 30 -8.83 16.82 33.08
N GLU A 31 -8.05 16.15 33.94
CA GLU A 31 -6.70 15.68 33.62
C GLU A 31 -6.67 14.33 32.89
N LEU A 32 -7.67 13.47 33.07
CA LEU A 32 -7.78 12.21 32.34
C LEU A 32 -8.05 12.48 30.86
N GLN A 33 -6.97 12.37 30.08
CA GLN A 33 -7.00 12.30 28.63
C GLN A 33 -6.67 10.86 28.22
N PRO A 34 -6.99 10.40 26.99
CA PRO A 34 -6.68 9.03 26.55
C PRO A 34 -5.22 8.61 26.75
N ARG A 35 -4.29 9.58 26.66
CA ARG A 35 -2.85 9.39 26.86
C ARG A 35 -2.43 9.31 28.34
N LYS A 36 -3.28 9.72 29.27
CA LYS A 36 -2.98 9.76 30.70
C LYS A 36 -3.72 8.64 31.42
N LYS A 37 -3.13 8.12 32.49
CA LYS A 37 -3.79 7.22 33.44
C LYS A 37 -3.64 7.75 34.86
N LEU A 38 -4.54 7.35 35.74
CA LEU A 38 -4.46 7.71 37.15
C LEU A 38 -3.17 7.13 37.77
N LYS A 39 -2.53 7.88 38.66
CA LYS A 39 -1.45 7.33 39.47
C LYS A 39 -2.00 6.22 40.37
N ALA A 40 -1.19 5.18 40.56
CA ALA A 40 -1.58 4.05 41.42
C ALA A 40 -1.87 4.50 42.86
N GLU A 41 -1.08 5.42 43.42
CA GLU A 41 -1.29 5.97 44.76
C GLU A 41 -2.66 6.67 44.92
N VAL A 42 -3.09 7.41 43.89
CA VAL A 42 -4.37 8.12 43.89
C VAL A 42 -5.52 7.13 43.73
N GLN A 43 -5.35 6.09 42.91
CA GLN A 43 -6.33 5.01 42.78
C GLN A 43 -6.54 4.27 44.11
N ILE A 44 -5.45 3.84 44.74
CA ILE A 44 -5.47 3.17 46.05
C ILE A 44 -6.14 4.06 47.10
N TRP A 45 -5.84 5.35 47.10
CA TRP A 45 -6.47 6.30 48.00
C TRP A 45 -7.99 6.37 47.80
N LEU A 46 -8.47 6.49 46.56
CA LEU A 46 -9.92 6.50 46.25
C LEU A 46 -10.61 5.21 46.73
N GLU A 47 -10.00 4.05 46.46
CA GLU A 47 -10.52 2.74 46.89
C GLU A 47 -10.62 2.66 48.43
N ASN A 48 -9.62 3.18 49.15
CA ASN A 48 -9.64 3.24 50.61
C ASN A 48 -10.71 4.19 51.16
N VAL A 49 -10.95 5.33 50.52
CA VAL A 49 -12.04 6.23 50.93
C VAL A 49 -13.40 5.54 50.78
N GLU A 50 -13.62 4.79 49.70
CA GLU A 50 -14.87 4.03 49.51
C GLU A 50 -15.03 2.91 50.53
N ARG A 51 -13.95 2.18 50.84
CA ARG A 51 -13.95 1.17 51.90
C ARG A 51 -14.38 1.77 53.24
N LEU A 52 -13.77 2.90 53.64
CA LEU A 52 -14.12 3.56 54.91
C LEU A 52 -15.54 4.10 54.93
N ASN A 53 -16.05 4.60 53.79
CA ASN A 53 -17.46 5.00 53.69
C ASN A 53 -18.40 3.80 53.97
N GLY A 54 -18.09 2.62 53.42
CA GLY A 54 -18.83 1.39 53.70
C GLY A 54 -18.75 0.98 55.17
N GLU A 55 -17.55 0.98 55.76
CA GLU A 55 -17.36 0.63 57.17
C GLU A 55 -18.10 1.56 58.13
N VAL A 56 -18.15 2.86 57.83
CA VAL A 56 -18.92 3.84 58.63
C VAL A 56 -20.41 3.60 58.49
N GLN A 57 -20.89 3.27 57.28
CA GLN A 57 -22.31 2.94 57.06
C GLN A 57 -22.72 1.69 57.85
N ASP A 58 -21.94 0.61 57.74
CA ASP A 58 -22.17 -0.64 58.49
C ASP A 58 -22.12 -0.41 60.01
N LEU A 59 -21.30 0.52 60.46
CA LEU A 59 -21.24 0.91 61.86
C LEU A 59 -22.49 1.69 62.29
N ASP A 60 -22.95 2.65 61.49
CA ASP A 60 -24.17 3.44 61.76
C ASP A 60 -25.40 2.52 61.83
N ASP A 61 -25.49 1.52 60.94
CA ASP A 61 -26.58 0.54 60.88
C ASP A 61 -26.59 -0.33 62.16
N ARG A 62 -25.44 -0.90 62.55
CA ARG A 62 -25.30 -1.68 63.80
C ARG A 62 -25.64 -0.88 65.06
N ILE A 63 -25.37 0.43 65.06
CA ILE A 63 -25.69 1.33 66.17
C ILE A 63 -27.19 1.65 66.19
N GLY A 64 -27.82 1.77 65.02
CA GLY A 64 -29.26 1.95 64.86
C GLY A 64 -30.07 0.80 65.47
N GLU A 65 -29.54 -0.43 65.39
CA GLU A 65 -30.12 -1.64 65.97
C GLU A 65 -29.77 -1.86 67.46
N SER A 66 -28.83 -1.08 68.01
CA SER A 66 -28.27 -1.28 69.35
C SER A 66 -28.99 -0.50 70.46
N SER A 67 -29.17 -1.16 71.61
CA SER A 67 -29.64 -0.53 72.85
C SER A 67 -28.64 0.50 73.39
N ALA A 68 -29.10 1.50 74.16
CA ALA A 68 -28.24 2.56 74.71
C ALA A 68 -27.06 2.05 75.58
N LEU A 69 -27.19 0.85 76.17
CA LEU A 69 -26.17 0.23 77.01
C LEU A 69 -25.05 -0.45 76.21
N THR A 70 -25.33 -0.90 74.97
CA THR A 70 -24.36 -1.66 74.15
C THR A 70 -23.54 -0.78 73.21
N ARG A 71 -23.91 0.49 73.02
CA ARG A 71 -23.18 1.44 72.15
C ARG A 71 -21.73 1.66 72.57
N GLY A 72 -21.43 1.55 73.88
CA GLY A 72 -20.08 1.72 74.41
C GLY A 72 -19.06 0.71 73.86
N PHE A 73 -19.50 -0.47 73.45
CA PHE A 73 -18.63 -1.51 72.87
C PHE A 73 -18.07 -1.14 71.49
N HIS A 74 -18.66 -0.18 70.80
CA HIS A 74 -18.21 0.28 69.47
C HIS A 74 -17.26 1.48 69.54
N THR A 75 -16.88 1.93 70.73
CA THR A 75 -16.03 3.13 70.89
C THR A 75 -14.64 2.93 70.28
N GLU A 76 -14.12 1.70 70.34
CA GLU A 76 -12.82 1.34 69.76
C GLU A 76 -12.86 1.31 68.22
N ASP A 77 -13.95 0.78 67.64
CA ASP A 77 -14.19 0.80 66.19
C ASP A 77 -14.24 2.23 65.65
N VAL A 78 -15.01 3.12 66.30
CA VAL A 78 -15.11 4.54 65.95
C VAL A 78 -13.73 5.21 66.00
N SER A 79 -12.94 4.93 67.04
CA SER A 79 -11.60 5.52 67.18
C SER A 79 -10.64 5.04 66.09
N LYS A 80 -10.67 3.75 65.76
CA LYS A 80 -9.85 3.17 64.70
C LYS A 80 -10.17 3.79 63.33
N ILE A 81 -11.45 3.81 62.94
CA ILE A 81 -11.89 4.41 61.68
C ILE A 81 -11.54 5.91 61.65
N THR A 82 -11.71 6.62 62.78
CA THR A 82 -11.35 8.05 62.85
C THR A 82 -9.88 8.29 62.53
N LYS A 83 -8.97 7.44 63.03
CA LYS A 83 -7.54 7.54 62.71
C LYS A 83 -7.26 7.24 61.24
N GLU A 84 -7.88 6.20 60.67
CA GLU A 84 -7.72 5.87 59.24
C GLU A 84 -8.22 7.03 58.34
N VAL A 85 -9.34 7.68 58.70
CA VAL A 85 -9.84 8.87 57.99
C VAL A 85 -8.82 10.02 58.06
N GLU A 86 -8.24 10.30 59.24
CA GLU A 86 -7.20 11.32 59.39
C GLU A 86 -5.95 11.01 58.55
N GLU A 87 -5.53 9.75 58.53
CA GLU A 87 -4.40 9.29 57.72
C GLU A 87 -4.64 9.52 56.23
N LEU A 88 -5.84 9.22 55.71
CA LEU A 88 -6.18 9.47 54.31
C LEU A 88 -6.24 10.98 53.99
N ILE A 89 -6.71 11.83 54.91
CA ILE A 89 -6.67 13.28 54.74
C ILE A 89 -5.22 13.77 54.61
N ILE A 90 -4.32 13.26 55.47
CA ILE A 90 -2.89 13.61 55.42
C ILE A 90 -2.23 13.09 54.13
N GLN A 91 -2.58 11.89 53.67
CA GLN A 91 -2.05 11.31 52.43
C GLN A 91 -2.43 12.13 51.20
N HIS A 92 -3.65 12.64 51.13
CA HIS A 92 -4.10 13.49 50.02
C HIS A 92 -3.21 14.73 49.85
N GLY A 93 -2.81 15.36 50.97
CA GLY A 93 -1.89 16.50 50.97
C GLY A 93 -0.47 16.19 50.48
N LYS A 94 -0.16 14.93 50.15
CA LYS A 94 1.15 14.46 49.68
C LYS A 94 1.15 13.99 48.22
N PHE A 95 0.09 14.23 47.43
CA PHE A 95 0.14 13.95 45.99
C PHE A 95 1.05 14.93 45.27
N HIS A 96 2.30 14.53 45.01
CA HIS A 96 3.29 15.36 44.34
C HIS A 96 3.14 15.26 42.82
N GLY A 97 3.16 16.40 42.11
CA GLY A 97 3.25 16.44 40.65
C GLY A 97 2.00 15.94 39.91
N GLY A 98 0.81 16.34 40.35
CA GLY A 98 -0.48 16.05 39.68
C GLY A 98 -1.07 14.67 40.00
N LEU A 99 -2.28 14.38 39.49
CA LEU A 99 -3.01 13.15 39.80
C LEU A 99 -2.80 12.03 38.76
N VAL A 100 -2.33 12.39 37.58
CA VAL A 100 -2.19 11.48 36.43
C VAL A 100 -0.75 11.33 35.96
N VAL A 101 -0.46 10.23 35.26
CA VAL A 101 0.81 9.93 34.59
C VAL A 101 0.56 9.51 33.16
N ASP A 102 1.61 9.46 32.32
CA ASP A 102 1.49 8.90 30.98
C ASP A 102 1.04 7.44 31.03
N ASN A 103 0.07 7.09 30.19
CA ASN A 103 -0.43 5.74 30.04
C ASN A 103 0.50 4.96 29.11
N PRO A 104 1.27 3.96 29.62
CA PRO A 104 2.19 3.19 28.78
C PRO A 104 1.47 2.32 27.74
N GLN A 105 0.17 2.05 27.92
CA GLN A 105 -0.64 1.31 26.94
C GLN A 105 -1.18 2.22 25.83
N TRP A 106 -1.03 3.54 25.97
CA TRP A 106 -1.46 4.46 24.94
C TRP A 106 -0.43 4.50 23.82
N ILE A 107 -0.81 3.94 22.67
CA ILE A 107 0.06 3.89 21.49
C ILE A 107 -0.33 4.92 20.42
N GLY A 108 -1.48 5.59 20.55
CA GLY A 108 -1.87 6.66 19.61
C GLY A 108 -3.34 7.07 19.70
N GLN A 109 -3.72 8.02 18.85
CA GLN A 109 -5.05 8.65 18.88
C GLN A 109 -6.00 7.96 17.90
N VAL A 110 -7.15 7.50 18.41
CA VAL A 110 -8.27 7.03 17.57
C VAL A 110 -8.83 8.21 16.77
N LEU A 111 -9.05 8.00 15.48
CA LEU A 111 -9.57 9.00 14.55
C LEU A 111 -11.02 8.69 14.19
N SER A 112 -11.83 9.72 13.97
CA SER A 112 -13.19 9.53 13.46
C SER A 112 -13.14 9.00 12.02
N THR A 113 -13.78 7.86 11.79
CA THR A 113 -13.85 7.17 10.51
C THR A 113 -15.29 7.11 10.01
N ILE A 114 -15.49 7.34 8.71
CA ILE A 114 -16.72 6.96 8.02
C ILE A 114 -16.66 5.48 7.64
N SER A 115 -17.83 4.84 7.49
CA SER A 115 -17.89 3.48 6.94
C SER A 115 -17.42 3.52 5.49
N LEU A 116 -16.30 2.85 5.21
CA LEU A 116 -15.80 2.66 3.86
C LEU A 116 -16.23 1.26 3.38
N SER A 117 -17.00 1.22 2.30
CA SER A 117 -17.46 -0.01 1.66
C SER A 117 -16.99 -0.06 0.21
N GLY A 118 -16.98 -1.27 -0.37
CA GLY A 118 -16.48 -1.52 -1.72
C GLY A 118 -15.20 -2.36 -1.73
N GLU A 119 -15.11 -3.25 -2.71
CA GLU A 119 -14.00 -4.21 -2.83
C GLU A 119 -12.67 -3.52 -3.12
N ALA A 120 -12.67 -2.47 -3.95
CA ALA A 120 -11.48 -1.68 -4.27
C ALA A 120 -10.85 -1.03 -3.02
N VAL A 121 -11.68 -0.48 -2.12
CA VAL A 121 -11.18 0.13 -0.87
C VAL A 121 -10.59 -0.93 0.06
N LYS A 122 -11.26 -2.09 0.18
CA LYS A 122 -10.76 -3.22 0.98
C LYS A 122 -9.42 -3.74 0.44
N ALA A 123 -9.30 -3.85 -0.88
CA ALA A 123 -8.06 -4.26 -1.54
C ALA A 123 -6.93 -3.27 -1.25
N CYS A 124 -7.17 -1.96 -1.43
CA CYS A 124 -6.16 -0.93 -1.17
C CYS A 124 -5.71 -0.91 0.30
N VAL A 125 -6.65 -1.00 1.25
CA VAL A 125 -6.33 -1.08 2.69
C VAL A 125 -5.48 -2.31 2.99
N LYS A 126 -5.82 -3.46 2.42
CA LYS A 126 -5.04 -4.71 2.59
C LYS A 126 -3.62 -4.59 2.04
N GLU A 127 -3.45 -3.93 0.89
CA GLU A 127 -2.12 -3.70 0.29
C GLU A 127 -1.25 -2.79 1.16
N ILE A 128 -1.79 -1.67 1.62
CA ILE A 128 -1.07 -0.76 2.52
C ILE A 128 -0.72 -1.49 3.82
N TRP A 129 -1.64 -2.30 4.35
CA TRP A 129 -1.40 -3.13 5.52
C TRP A 129 -0.23 -4.10 5.34
N GLN A 130 -0.18 -4.82 4.20
CA GLN A 130 0.94 -5.70 3.89
C GLN A 130 2.27 -4.95 3.82
N CYS A 131 2.28 -3.76 3.22
CA CYS A 131 3.47 -2.91 3.18
C CYS A 131 3.89 -2.45 4.58
N LEU A 132 2.96 -2.13 5.48
CA LEU A 132 3.25 -1.74 6.86
C LEU A 132 3.84 -2.90 7.68
N MET A 133 3.45 -4.14 7.37
CA MET A 133 3.94 -5.33 8.07
C MET A 133 5.29 -5.84 7.56
N ASP A 134 5.70 -5.45 6.36
CA ASP A 134 7.01 -5.78 5.77
C ASP A 134 8.12 -4.86 6.34
N ASP A 135 9.06 -5.46 7.06
CA ASP A 135 10.18 -4.74 7.68
C ASP A 135 11.15 -4.14 6.65
N GLY A 136 11.15 -4.64 5.41
CA GLY A 136 11.91 -4.06 4.30
C GLY A 136 11.36 -2.73 3.81
N VAL A 137 10.11 -2.39 4.14
CA VAL A 137 9.45 -1.15 3.72
C VAL A 137 9.57 -0.09 4.81
N ARG A 138 10.28 1.00 4.51
CA ARG A 138 10.50 2.12 5.46
C ARG A 138 9.59 3.33 5.21
N LYS A 139 9.10 3.52 3.99
CA LYS A 139 8.28 4.66 3.58
C LYS A 139 7.21 4.19 2.59
N ILE A 140 5.98 4.67 2.77
CA ILE A 140 4.85 4.37 1.89
C ILE A 140 4.26 5.70 1.42
N GLY A 141 4.16 5.86 0.10
CA GLY A 141 3.46 6.99 -0.51
C GLY A 141 2.07 6.57 -0.95
N VAL A 142 1.03 7.25 -0.43
CA VAL A 142 -0.35 7.07 -0.89
C VAL A 142 -0.75 8.30 -1.68
N TRP A 143 -0.97 8.15 -2.98
CA TRP A 143 -1.23 9.24 -3.90
C TRP A 143 -2.51 9.00 -4.73
N GLY A 144 -3.11 10.07 -5.24
CA GLY A 144 -4.29 10.02 -6.09
C GLY A 144 -5.02 11.37 -6.12
N MET A 145 -5.99 11.52 -7.00
CA MET A 145 -6.80 12.74 -7.12
C MET A 145 -7.49 13.13 -5.80
N GLY A 146 -7.83 14.42 -5.66
CA GLY A 146 -8.68 14.87 -4.56
C GLY A 146 -10.03 14.13 -4.56
N GLY A 147 -10.60 13.89 -3.37
CA GLY A 147 -11.93 13.25 -3.25
C GLY A 147 -11.96 11.72 -3.30
N VAL A 148 -10.89 11.04 -3.73
CA VAL A 148 -10.86 9.56 -3.85
C VAL A 148 -10.80 8.79 -2.51
N GLY A 149 -10.88 9.49 -1.37
CA GLY A 149 -10.95 8.86 -0.04
C GLY A 149 -9.61 8.45 0.60
N LYS A 150 -8.46 8.92 0.12
CA LYS A 150 -7.12 8.60 0.68
C LYS A 150 -7.03 8.82 2.19
N THR A 151 -7.35 10.03 2.66
CA THR A 151 -7.35 10.38 4.08
C THR A 151 -8.30 9.49 4.88
N SER A 152 -9.48 9.15 4.32
CA SER A 152 -10.44 8.25 4.96
C SER A 152 -9.86 6.83 5.12
N MET A 153 -9.21 6.29 4.08
CA MET A 153 -8.56 4.97 4.14
C MET A 153 -7.44 4.95 5.18
N MET A 154 -6.59 5.99 5.19
CA MET A 154 -5.50 6.09 6.16
C MET A 154 -6.02 6.22 7.61
N LYS A 155 -7.16 6.87 7.84
CA LYS A 155 -7.80 6.90 9.18
C LYS A 155 -8.26 5.52 9.64
N VAL A 156 -8.81 4.70 8.74
CA VAL A 156 -9.16 3.30 9.05
C VAL A 156 -7.92 2.50 9.42
N ILE A 157 -6.85 2.64 8.63
CA ILE A 157 -5.55 1.97 8.89
C ILE A 157 -4.95 2.42 10.23
N ASN A 158 -4.97 3.72 10.54
CA ASN A 158 -4.54 4.24 11.84
C ASN A 158 -5.26 3.51 12.97
N ASN A 159 -6.59 3.44 12.94
CA ASN A 159 -7.37 2.80 14.00
C ASN A 159 -7.15 1.28 14.06
N GLN A 160 -6.81 0.63 12.96
CA GLN A 160 -6.41 -0.78 12.94
C GLN A 160 -5.02 -0.97 13.57
N LEU A 161 -4.05 -0.10 13.27
CA LEU A 161 -2.72 -0.13 13.89
C LEU A 161 -2.80 0.03 15.41
N LEU A 162 -3.76 0.82 15.92
CA LEU A 162 -3.99 0.96 17.37
C LEU A 162 -4.51 -0.32 18.05
N LYS A 163 -5.01 -1.28 17.28
CA LYS A 163 -5.48 -2.59 17.77
C LYS A 163 -4.44 -3.69 17.57
N GLU A 164 -3.45 -3.45 16.72
CA GLU A 164 -2.38 -4.38 16.42
C GLU A 164 -1.37 -4.37 17.57
N THR A 165 -1.22 -5.51 18.25
CA THR A 165 -0.33 -5.62 19.40
C THR A 165 1.05 -6.14 18.96
N GLY A 166 2.11 -5.51 19.46
CA GLY A 166 3.49 -6.02 19.35
C GLY A 166 4.28 -5.67 18.08
N LYS A 167 3.69 -4.98 17.11
CA LYS A 167 4.43 -4.51 15.92
C LYS A 167 4.92 -3.07 16.04
N PHE A 168 4.12 -2.17 16.61
CA PHE A 168 4.44 -0.76 16.74
C PHE A 168 4.10 -0.29 18.15
N GLU A 169 5.06 0.40 18.78
CA GLU A 169 4.92 0.97 20.12
C GLU A 169 4.21 2.33 20.07
N ILE A 170 4.24 3.01 18.91
CA ILE A 170 3.56 4.29 18.74
C ILE A 170 3.10 4.51 17.28
N VAL A 171 1.89 5.05 17.15
CA VAL A 171 1.22 5.42 15.90
C VAL A 171 0.94 6.92 15.95
N ILE A 172 1.55 7.66 15.02
CA ILE A 172 1.55 9.13 15.02
C ILE A 172 0.81 9.60 13.78
N TRP A 173 -0.31 10.31 13.97
CA TRP A 173 -1.02 11.00 12.89
C TRP A 173 -0.74 12.50 12.92
N ILE A 174 -0.23 13.03 11.82
CA ILE A 174 -0.01 14.46 11.60
C ILE A 174 -0.68 14.88 10.30
N THR A 175 -1.50 15.93 10.35
CA THR A 175 -1.99 16.60 9.13
C THR A 175 -1.08 17.77 8.84
N VAL A 176 -0.46 17.76 7.66
CA VAL A 176 0.48 18.78 7.21
C VAL A 176 -0.31 19.92 6.58
N SER A 177 0.00 21.17 6.95
CA SER A 177 -0.65 22.33 6.32
C SER A 177 -0.07 22.57 4.92
N LYS A 178 -0.92 23.09 4.01
CA LYS A 178 -0.52 23.50 2.65
C LYS A 178 0.71 24.40 2.61
N GLU A 179 0.84 25.30 3.58
CA GLU A 179 2.09 26.01 3.83
C GLU A 179 2.88 25.24 4.89
N VAL A 180 3.95 24.58 4.46
CA VAL A 180 4.79 23.80 5.37
C VAL A 180 5.68 24.71 6.17
N SER A 181 5.48 24.67 7.48
CA SER A 181 6.41 25.21 8.47
C SER A 181 7.06 24.04 9.20
N ILE A 182 8.38 23.87 9.03
CA ILE A 182 9.13 22.82 9.74
C ILE A 182 9.00 22.99 11.25
N VAL A 183 9.01 24.23 11.74
CA VAL A 183 8.78 24.57 13.15
C VAL A 183 7.43 24.01 13.62
N LYS A 184 6.36 24.25 12.87
CA LYS A 184 5.02 23.76 13.21
C LYS A 184 4.97 22.23 13.17
N LEU A 185 5.53 21.61 12.13
CA LEU A 185 5.58 20.16 11.98
C LEU A 185 6.31 19.50 13.16
N GLN A 186 7.50 20.02 13.53
CA GLN A 186 8.26 19.53 14.68
C GLN A 186 7.46 19.68 15.98
N LYS A 187 6.80 20.82 16.19
CA LYS A 187 5.92 21.05 17.35
C LYS A 187 4.74 20.07 17.39
N ASP A 188 4.12 19.81 16.24
CA ASP A 188 3.00 18.88 16.16
C ASP A 188 3.45 17.43 16.42
N ILE A 189 4.60 17.01 15.89
CA ILE A 189 5.21 15.71 16.20
C ILE A 189 5.56 15.62 17.69
N ALA A 190 6.26 16.62 18.23
CA ALA A 190 6.67 16.68 19.63
C ALA A 190 5.47 16.53 20.58
N ARG A 191 4.38 17.24 20.32
CA ARG A 191 3.13 17.12 21.09
C ARG A 191 2.57 15.68 21.08
N ARG A 192 2.64 14.98 19.94
CA ARG A 192 2.15 13.59 19.84
C ARG A 192 2.99 12.59 20.62
N ILE A 193 4.31 12.82 20.69
CA ILE A 193 5.24 11.92 21.40
C ILE A 193 5.49 12.37 22.85
N GLY A 194 5.07 13.58 23.22
CA GLY A 194 5.19 14.18 24.55
C GLY A 194 6.56 14.77 24.83
N VAL A 195 7.17 15.34 23.80
CA VAL A 195 8.34 16.19 23.95
C VAL A 195 7.85 17.62 24.11
N GLU A 196 8.35 18.29 25.14
CA GLU A 196 8.19 19.73 25.32
C GLU A 196 9.47 20.42 24.86
N PHE A 197 9.30 21.55 24.19
CA PHE A 197 10.39 22.42 23.79
C PHE A 197 10.40 23.65 24.71
N SER A 198 11.58 24.11 25.12
CA SER A 198 11.77 25.35 25.88
C SER A 198 11.41 26.60 25.07
N GLY A 199 11.42 26.51 23.74
CA GLY A 199 10.94 27.53 22.80
C GLY A 199 12.05 28.32 22.11
N ASP A 200 13.28 28.25 22.61
CA ASP A 200 14.50 28.89 22.09
C ASP A 200 15.34 27.97 21.20
N GLU A 201 14.99 26.67 21.12
CA GLU A 201 15.76 25.71 20.34
C GLU A 201 15.64 25.97 18.84
N ASP A 202 16.75 25.77 18.13
CA ASP A 202 16.76 25.80 16.67
C ASP A 202 16.10 24.55 16.05
N GLU A 203 15.95 24.56 14.72
CA GLU A 203 15.35 23.45 13.97
C GLU A 203 16.08 22.12 14.15
N THR A 204 17.42 22.14 14.21
CA THR A 204 18.24 20.93 14.31
C THR A 204 18.10 20.29 15.68
N THR A 205 18.11 21.13 16.72
CA THR A 205 17.98 20.71 18.11
C THR A 205 16.61 20.07 18.35
N ARG A 206 15.54 20.70 17.87
CA ARG A 206 14.18 20.12 17.94
C ARG A 206 14.09 18.78 17.19
N ALA A 207 14.73 18.65 16.03
CA ALA A 207 14.78 17.38 15.30
C ALA A 207 15.54 16.30 16.07
N GLY A 208 16.66 16.65 16.71
CA GLY A 208 17.44 15.76 17.57
C GLY A 208 16.64 15.22 18.75
N MET A 209 15.94 16.10 19.48
CA MET A 209 15.08 15.70 20.60
C MET A 209 13.94 14.77 20.19
N ILE A 210 13.32 15.04 19.03
CA ILE A 210 12.29 14.15 18.46
C ILE A 210 12.91 12.79 18.12
N PHE A 211 14.08 12.77 17.50
CA PHE A 211 14.78 11.55 17.09
C PHE A 211 15.16 10.69 18.30
N GLU A 212 15.74 11.27 19.33
CA GLU A 212 16.09 10.57 20.58
C GLU A 212 14.87 9.95 21.23
N THR A 213 13.79 10.72 21.34
CA THR A 213 12.54 10.24 21.96
C THR A 213 11.90 9.11 21.17
N LEU A 214 11.85 9.22 19.83
CA LEU A 214 11.34 8.15 18.98
C LEU A 214 12.20 6.89 19.08
N SER A 215 13.53 7.05 19.16
CA SER A 215 14.46 5.94 19.30
C SER A 215 14.28 5.19 20.62
N GLN A 216 14.00 5.90 21.71
CA GLN A 216 13.69 5.30 23.01
C GLN A 216 12.33 4.59 23.05
N LYS A 217 11.33 5.12 22.34
CA LYS A 217 10.00 4.49 22.25
C LYS A 217 9.99 3.23 21.39
N GLY A 218 11.01 3.01 20.56
CA GLY A 218 11.14 1.83 19.74
C GLY A 218 10.44 1.97 18.39
N ARG A 219 9.75 0.91 17.95
CA ARG A 219 9.22 0.83 16.59
C ARG A 219 7.96 1.69 16.44
N PHE A 220 7.91 2.56 15.43
CA PHE A 220 6.80 3.49 15.23
C PHE A 220 6.27 3.53 13.80
N VAL A 221 5.02 3.97 13.63
CA VAL A 221 4.47 4.43 12.34
C VAL A 221 4.13 5.91 12.46
N MET A 222 4.51 6.69 11.45
CA MET A 222 4.11 8.09 11.30
C MET A 222 3.33 8.26 10.00
N ILE A 223 2.09 8.73 10.11
CA ILE A 223 1.21 9.06 9.00
C ILE A 223 1.19 10.58 8.84
N LEU A 224 1.69 11.05 7.70
CA LEU A 224 1.68 12.44 7.29
C LEU A 224 0.58 12.64 6.24
N ASP A 225 -0.54 13.21 6.67
CA ASP A 225 -1.73 13.46 5.84
C ASP A 225 -1.66 14.85 5.19
N ASP A 226 -2.31 14.99 4.03
CA ASP A 226 -2.36 16.22 3.22
C ASP A 226 -0.97 16.77 2.83
N LEU A 227 -0.05 15.88 2.41
CA LEU A 227 1.23 16.26 1.81
C LEU A 227 1.07 16.68 0.35
N TRP A 228 1.72 17.79 -0.02
CA TRP A 228 1.69 18.36 -1.37
C TRP A 228 3.04 18.14 -2.09
N GLU A 229 3.07 18.42 -3.40
CA GLU A 229 4.16 17.97 -4.28
C GLU A 229 5.51 18.67 -4.03
N LYS A 230 5.49 19.92 -3.55
CA LYS A 230 6.70 20.72 -3.28
C LYS A 230 7.43 20.22 -2.03
N GLU A 231 6.67 19.66 -1.10
CA GLU A 231 7.06 19.14 0.20
C GLU A 231 7.71 17.75 0.07
N VAL A 232 7.22 16.96 -0.90
CA VAL A 232 7.73 15.62 -1.20
C VAL A 232 8.96 15.68 -2.13
N GLY A 233 9.31 16.85 -2.69
CA GLY A 233 10.47 17.05 -3.55
C GLY A 233 11.83 16.66 -2.93
N GLY A 234 11.90 16.55 -1.58
CA GLY A 234 13.06 16.04 -0.84
C GLY A 234 13.17 14.51 -0.78
N LEU A 235 12.11 13.76 -1.07
CA LEU A 235 12.16 12.31 -1.29
C LEU A 235 12.70 12.02 -2.70
N LYS A 236 13.87 12.59 -3.01
CA LYS A 236 14.51 12.54 -4.34
C LYS A 236 14.76 11.12 -4.85
N LYS A 237 14.73 10.12 -3.96
CA LYS A 237 15.04 8.74 -4.29
C LYS A 237 13.90 7.82 -3.89
N LEU A 238 12.88 7.73 -4.73
CA LEU A 238 11.89 6.65 -4.65
C LEU A 238 12.60 5.36 -5.10
N GLU A 239 12.97 4.48 -4.18
CA GLU A 239 13.73 3.28 -4.58
C GLU A 239 12.84 2.23 -5.26
N ILE A 240 11.60 2.09 -4.80
CA ILE A 240 10.62 1.13 -5.32
C ILE A 240 9.25 1.81 -5.42
N LEU A 241 8.64 1.76 -6.61
CA LEU A 241 7.24 2.16 -6.84
C LEU A 241 6.38 0.91 -7.05
N LYS A 242 5.36 0.72 -6.22
CA LYS A 242 4.26 -0.21 -6.51
C LYS A 242 2.99 0.63 -6.64
N GLY A 243 2.51 0.82 -7.86
CA GLY A 243 1.37 1.70 -8.14
C GLY A 243 0.25 0.99 -8.89
N ARG A 244 -1.01 1.26 -8.53
CA ARG A 244 -2.19 0.89 -9.33
C ARG A 244 -2.82 2.14 -9.91
N PHE A 245 -3.11 2.13 -11.20
CA PHE A 245 -3.78 3.21 -11.92
C PHE A 245 -5.09 2.68 -12.51
N TYR A 246 -6.12 3.52 -12.50
CA TYR A 246 -7.43 3.15 -13.01
C TYR A 246 -7.40 2.86 -14.51
N ASP A 247 -6.66 3.69 -15.26
CA ASP A 247 -6.51 3.61 -16.71
C ASP A 247 -5.15 4.19 -17.14
N TRP A 248 -4.89 4.12 -18.45
CA TRP A 248 -3.70 4.71 -19.07
C TRP A 248 -3.60 6.22 -18.86
N HIS A 249 -4.72 6.94 -18.83
CA HIS A 249 -4.74 8.39 -18.65
C HIS A 249 -4.18 8.77 -17.28
N ASN A 250 -4.58 8.08 -16.22
CA ASN A 250 -4.08 8.29 -14.87
C ASN A 250 -2.59 7.98 -14.74
N LEU A 251 -2.13 6.89 -15.38
CA LEU A 251 -0.70 6.58 -15.43
C LEU A 251 0.08 7.67 -16.17
N ASN A 252 -0.42 8.13 -17.33
CA ASN A 252 0.21 9.20 -18.09
C ASN A 252 0.32 10.50 -17.29
N MET A 253 -0.75 10.92 -16.59
CA MET A 253 -0.71 12.09 -15.71
C MET A 253 0.38 11.96 -14.65
N TYR A 254 0.52 10.78 -14.04
CA TYR A 254 1.59 10.51 -13.07
C TYR A 254 2.98 10.62 -13.69
N LEU A 255 3.21 9.99 -14.85
CA LEU A 255 4.49 10.03 -15.55
C LEU A 255 4.85 11.46 -15.98
N GLN A 256 3.87 12.27 -16.40
CA GLN A 256 4.04 13.68 -16.71
C GLN A 256 4.40 14.52 -15.48
N ALA A 257 3.71 14.32 -14.36
CA ALA A 257 4.05 15.00 -13.10
C ALA A 257 5.46 14.64 -12.60
N CYS A 258 5.93 13.43 -12.93
CA CYS A 258 7.27 12.97 -12.60
C CYS A 258 8.34 13.41 -13.62
N HIS A 259 7.98 14.11 -14.69
CA HIS A 259 8.91 14.48 -15.75
C HIS A 259 10.02 15.40 -15.21
N GLY A 260 11.28 14.95 -15.33
CA GLY A 260 12.45 15.67 -14.81
C GLY A 260 12.88 15.27 -13.38
N ARG A 261 12.20 14.31 -12.73
CA ARG A 261 12.63 13.72 -11.46
C ARG A 261 13.52 12.49 -11.69
N GLU A 262 14.28 12.08 -10.66
CA GLU A 262 14.91 10.75 -10.65
C GLU A 262 13.81 9.68 -10.61
N GLU A 263 13.78 8.85 -11.64
CA GLU A 263 12.83 7.73 -11.71
C GLU A 263 13.17 6.63 -10.70
N PRO A 264 12.16 5.87 -10.24
CA PRO A 264 12.40 4.83 -9.27
C PRO A 264 13.32 3.72 -9.79
N ARG A 265 14.20 3.24 -8.91
CA ARG A 265 15.16 2.16 -9.24
C ARG A 265 14.42 0.89 -9.67
N GLN A 266 13.28 0.62 -9.05
CA GLN A 266 12.39 -0.48 -9.40
C GLN A 266 10.94 0.02 -9.42
N TYR A 267 10.13 -0.50 -10.33
CA TYR A 267 8.69 -0.28 -10.26
C TYR A 267 7.91 -1.49 -10.74
N ILE A 268 6.72 -1.64 -10.18
CA ILE A 268 5.66 -2.53 -10.64
C ILE A 268 4.40 -1.67 -10.71
N ILE A 269 3.91 -1.48 -11.93
CA ILE A 269 2.75 -0.64 -12.19
C ILE A 269 1.63 -1.53 -12.71
N SER A 270 0.47 -1.45 -12.08
CA SER A 270 -0.75 -2.12 -12.50
C SER A 270 -1.70 -1.07 -13.08
N VAL A 271 -2.30 -1.32 -14.24
CA VAL A 271 -3.26 -0.42 -14.88
C VAL A 271 -4.55 -1.19 -15.19
N GLY A 272 -5.70 -0.67 -14.76
CA GLY A 272 -6.99 -1.36 -14.89
C GLY A 272 -7.30 -2.31 -13.74
N ASP A 273 -8.14 -3.32 -13.99
CA ASP A 273 -8.64 -4.27 -12.99
C ASP A 273 -7.68 -5.45 -12.77
N VAL A 274 -6.42 -5.14 -12.46
CA VAL A 274 -5.37 -6.14 -12.27
C VAL A 274 -5.41 -6.67 -10.84
N LEU A 275 -5.78 -7.94 -10.60
CA LEU A 275 -5.50 -8.58 -9.31
C LEU A 275 -3.97 -8.73 -9.13
N TRP A 276 -3.38 -8.00 -8.16
CA TRP A 276 -1.93 -7.92 -7.93
C TRP A 276 -1.21 -9.27 -7.77
N HIS A 277 -1.95 -10.35 -7.48
CA HIS A 277 -1.43 -11.71 -7.37
C HIS A 277 -0.89 -12.28 -8.70
N ALA A 278 -1.17 -11.64 -9.83
CA ALA A 278 -0.69 -12.08 -11.14
C ALA A 278 0.68 -11.48 -11.54
N VAL A 279 1.25 -10.55 -10.77
CA VAL A 279 2.56 -9.97 -11.09
C VAL A 279 3.69 -10.87 -10.55
N GLY A 280 4.48 -11.45 -11.47
CA GLY A 280 5.64 -12.26 -11.11
C GLY A 280 6.65 -11.51 -10.22
N LYS A 281 7.13 -12.16 -9.15
CA LYS A 281 8.01 -11.59 -8.10
C LYS A 281 9.40 -11.12 -8.59
N GLU A 282 9.79 -11.43 -9.82
CA GLU A 282 11.18 -11.29 -10.27
C GLU A 282 11.48 -10.07 -11.17
N VAL A 283 10.47 -9.42 -11.77
CA VAL A 283 10.74 -8.37 -12.76
C VAL A 283 10.86 -6.99 -12.10
N ARG A 284 12.08 -6.44 -12.12
CA ARG A 284 12.38 -5.07 -11.72
C ARG A 284 12.10 -4.14 -12.92
N LYS A 285 11.08 -3.28 -12.83
CA LYS A 285 10.59 -2.33 -13.86
C LYS A 285 9.59 -2.95 -14.86
N ASP A 286 8.39 -3.22 -14.37
CA ASP A 286 7.33 -3.90 -15.11
C ASP A 286 6.02 -3.13 -15.08
N ILE A 287 5.26 -3.20 -16.16
CA ILE A 287 3.90 -2.68 -16.27
C ILE A 287 2.96 -3.82 -16.66
N VAL A 288 1.92 -4.01 -15.85
CA VAL A 288 0.85 -4.97 -16.09
C VAL A 288 -0.45 -4.21 -16.30
N VAL A 289 -1.12 -4.52 -17.39
CA VAL A 289 -2.39 -3.91 -17.80
C VAL A 289 -3.40 -5.04 -17.89
N CYS A 290 -4.53 -4.90 -17.20
CA CYS A 290 -5.59 -5.91 -17.23
C CYS A 290 -6.94 -5.22 -17.30
N GLY A 291 -7.76 -5.63 -18.27
CA GLY A 291 -9.07 -5.03 -18.46
C GLY A 291 -9.01 -3.61 -19.01
N GLY A 292 -10.10 -3.19 -19.66
CA GLY A 292 -10.27 -1.83 -20.19
C GLY A 292 -9.86 -1.67 -21.65
N ASN A 293 -10.25 -0.53 -22.21
CA ASN A 293 -9.94 -0.19 -23.61
C ASN A 293 -8.59 0.54 -23.68
N ILE A 294 -7.73 0.11 -24.60
CA ILE A 294 -6.54 0.85 -25.01
C ILE A 294 -6.97 1.82 -26.11
N TYR A 295 -7.37 3.02 -25.70
CA TYR A 295 -7.80 4.09 -26.60
C TYR A 295 -6.61 4.77 -27.31
N SER A 296 -6.90 5.47 -28.42
CA SER A 296 -5.96 6.14 -29.34
C SER A 296 -5.12 7.30 -28.77
N TYR A 297 -5.07 7.47 -27.44
CA TYR A 297 -4.30 8.54 -26.81
C TYR A 297 -2.86 8.12 -26.55
N GLN A 298 -1.95 9.06 -26.79
CA GLN A 298 -0.52 9.04 -26.50
C GLN A 298 -0.13 8.27 -25.20
N ILE A 299 0.24 7.00 -25.31
CA ILE A 299 0.64 6.17 -24.16
C ILE A 299 2.10 6.49 -23.79
N MET A 300 2.35 6.79 -22.52
CA MET A 300 3.70 7.03 -21.99
C MET A 300 4.24 5.81 -21.25
N LEU A 301 5.52 5.49 -21.47
CA LEU A 301 6.22 4.44 -20.71
C LEU A 301 7.36 5.05 -19.87
N PRO A 302 7.53 4.62 -18.61
CA PRO A 302 8.65 5.02 -17.77
C PRO A 302 9.99 4.52 -18.34
N ARG A 303 11.09 5.23 -18.05
CA ARG A 303 12.40 4.91 -18.62
C ARG A 303 12.98 3.60 -18.07
N GLY A 304 13.57 2.85 -18.98
CA GLY A 304 14.21 1.58 -18.66
C GLY A 304 13.23 0.46 -18.30
N ILE A 305 11.98 0.55 -18.78
CA ILE A 305 11.00 -0.54 -18.72
C ILE A 305 11.61 -1.84 -19.24
N LYS A 306 11.39 -2.93 -18.50
CA LYS A 306 11.88 -4.27 -18.88
C LYS A 306 10.75 -5.20 -19.27
N GLY A 307 9.58 -5.09 -18.63
CA GLY A 307 8.41 -5.91 -18.91
C GLY A 307 7.18 -5.06 -19.21
N LEU A 308 6.44 -5.45 -20.24
CA LEU A 308 5.09 -4.95 -20.52
C LEU A 308 4.17 -6.16 -20.72
N ARG A 309 3.12 -6.24 -19.91
CA ARG A 309 2.13 -7.33 -19.94
C ARG A 309 0.74 -6.74 -20.10
N ILE A 310 0.01 -7.20 -21.10
CA ILE A 310 -1.33 -6.71 -21.46
C ILE A 310 -2.28 -7.89 -21.49
N TRP A 311 -3.34 -7.85 -20.67
CA TRP A 311 -4.31 -8.92 -20.47
C TRP A 311 -5.73 -8.42 -20.65
N ASP A 312 -6.56 -9.15 -21.39
CA ASP A 312 -8.00 -8.90 -21.48
C ASP A 312 -8.32 -7.43 -21.83
N CYS A 313 -7.53 -6.85 -22.74
CA CYS A 313 -7.67 -5.46 -23.16
C CYS A 313 -8.25 -5.39 -24.57
N ASN A 314 -9.24 -4.53 -24.76
CA ASN A 314 -9.75 -4.24 -26.09
C ASN A 314 -8.99 -3.05 -26.69
N VAL A 315 -8.38 -3.24 -27.85
CA VAL A 315 -7.57 -2.21 -28.50
C VAL A 315 -8.42 -1.47 -29.53
N ASP A 316 -8.64 -0.17 -29.32
CA ASP A 316 -9.32 0.66 -30.32
C ASP A 316 -8.37 0.95 -31.49
N CYS A 317 -8.30 0.02 -32.43
CA CYS A 317 -7.52 0.14 -33.65
C CYS A 317 -8.35 0.80 -34.75
N ILE A 318 -8.12 2.09 -35.02
CA ILE A 318 -8.36 2.63 -36.36
C ILE A 318 -7.46 1.83 -37.30
N GLU A 319 -8.05 1.20 -38.33
CA GLU A 319 -7.48 0.11 -39.16
C GLU A 319 -6.10 0.40 -39.78
N GLU A 320 -5.69 1.67 -39.84
CA GLU A 320 -4.46 2.11 -40.52
C GLU A 320 -3.19 2.05 -39.66
N TYR A 321 -3.26 2.12 -38.32
CA TYR A 321 -2.07 2.34 -37.47
C TYR A 321 -1.75 1.17 -36.53
N PRO A 322 -0.49 0.67 -36.50
CA PRO A 322 -0.03 -0.31 -35.52
C PRO A 322 -0.23 0.13 -34.06
N LEU A 323 -0.45 -0.81 -33.14
CA LEU A 323 -0.61 -0.54 -31.70
C LEU A 323 0.60 0.22 -31.14
N PHE A 324 1.81 -0.23 -31.46
CA PHE A 324 3.03 0.33 -30.86
C PHE A 324 3.45 1.68 -31.44
N SER A 325 2.96 2.08 -32.63
CA SER A 325 3.20 3.42 -33.16
C SER A 325 2.42 4.51 -32.42
N ARG A 326 1.47 4.14 -31.55
CA ARG A 326 0.69 5.07 -30.73
C ARG A 326 1.35 5.43 -29.38
N PHE A 327 2.42 4.75 -29.01
CA PHE A 327 3.26 5.16 -27.88
C PHE A 327 4.09 6.37 -28.31
N ILE A 328 4.18 7.41 -27.47
CA ILE A 328 4.82 8.68 -27.87
C ILE A 328 6.28 8.45 -28.29
N LEU A 329 6.73 9.12 -29.36
CA LEU A 329 8.13 9.15 -29.85
C LEU A 329 9.19 9.37 -28.75
N SER A 330 8.87 10.06 -27.66
CA SER A 330 9.76 10.23 -26.49
C SER A 330 10.01 8.94 -25.70
N SER A 331 9.16 7.91 -25.88
CA SER A 331 9.26 6.58 -25.29
C SER A 331 9.93 5.55 -26.20
N ILE A 332 10.25 5.87 -27.46
CA ILE A 332 10.99 4.95 -28.36
C ILE A 332 12.37 4.59 -27.77
N GLY A 333 13.01 5.56 -27.08
CA GLY A 333 14.20 5.29 -26.28
C GLY A 333 13.95 4.31 -25.13
N SER A 334 12.76 4.31 -24.53
CA SER A 334 12.36 3.36 -23.47
C SER A 334 12.09 1.95 -24.00
N PHE A 335 11.55 1.81 -25.22
CA PHE A 335 11.34 0.50 -25.87
C PHE A 335 12.64 -0.27 -26.07
N SER A 336 13.77 0.44 -26.28
CA SER A 336 15.08 -0.21 -26.38
C SER A 336 15.47 -1.02 -25.14
N TYR A 337 14.86 -0.77 -23.97
CA TYR A 337 15.14 -1.50 -22.73
C TYR A 337 14.21 -2.70 -22.49
N LEU A 338 13.15 -2.84 -23.29
CA LEU A 338 12.13 -3.87 -23.12
C LEU A 338 12.74 -5.24 -23.40
N LYS A 339 12.55 -6.16 -22.46
CA LYS A 339 13.02 -7.55 -22.53
C LYS A 339 11.87 -8.54 -22.68
N PHE A 340 10.73 -8.23 -22.07
CA PHE A 340 9.56 -9.09 -22.05
C PHE A 340 8.35 -8.31 -22.54
N LEU A 341 7.66 -8.82 -23.55
CA LEU A 341 6.38 -8.28 -24.01
C LEU A 341 5.38 -9.40 -24.15
N HIS A 342 4.37 -9.43 -23.29
CA HIS A 342 3.35 -10.47 -23.32
C HIS A 342 1.95 -9.89 -23.47
N MET A 343 1.15 -10.51 -24.34
CA MET A 343 -0.22 -10.11 -24.66
C MET A 343 -1.14 -11.33 -24.60
N TYR A 344 -2.23 -11.21 -23.86
CA TYR A 344 -3.19 -12.31 -23.65
C TYR A 344 -4.62 -11.80 -23.80
N ASP A 345 -5.47 -12.52 -24.52
CA ASP A 345 -6.91 -12.23 -24.63
C ASP A 345 -7.21 -10.79 -25.09
N CYS A 346 -6.37 -10.22 -25.96
CA CYS A 346 -6.53 -8.83 -26.40
C CYS A 346 -7.37 -8.75 -27.68
N GLY A 347 -8.49 -8.01 -27.61
CA GLY A 347 -9.44 -7.80 -28.72
C GLY A 347 -9.10 -6.61 -29.62
N ASN A 348 -9.65 -6.61 -30.83
CA ASN A 348 -9.56 -5.58 -31.89
C ASN A 348 -8.14 -5.14 -32.29
N MET A 349 -7.15 -5.97 -31.98
CA MET A 349 -5.76 -5.71 -32.29
C MET A 349 -5.38 -6.36 -33.61
N ARG A 350 -5.27 -5.56 -34.68
CA ARG A 350 -4.89 -6.04 -36.03
C ARG A 350 -3.41 -5.95 -36.33
N LYS A 351 -2.80 -4.78 -36.08
CA LYS A 351 -1.40 -4.49 -36.39
C LYS A 351 -0.63 -4.16 -35.12
N LEU A 352 0.53 -4.77 -34.91
CA LEU A 352 1.26 -4.63 -33.65
C LEU A 352 2.35 -3.56 -33.70
N PHE A 353 3.38 -3.77 -34.51
CA PHE A 353 4.52 -2.87 -34.64
C PHE A 353 4.55 -2.17 -36.00
N SER A 354 5.03 -0.93 -36.03
CA SER A 354 5.67 -0.37 -37.22
C SER A 354 7.14 -0.84 -37.25
N PRO A 355 7.81 -0.95 -38.42
CA PRO A 355 9.21 -1.37 -38.52
C PRO A 355 10.16 -0.57 -37.62
N ASP A 356 9.88 0.73 -37.44
CA ASP A 356 10.68 1.65 -36.61
C ASP A 356 10.42 1.51 -35.10
N CYS A 357 9.40 0.77 -34.71
CA CYS A 357 8.94 0.65 -33.31
C CYS A 357 9.22 -0.72 -32.70
N VAL A 358 10.00 -1.59 -33.37
CA VAL A 358 10.34 -2.92 -32.86
C VAL A 358 11.40 -2.82 -31.75
N PRO A 359 11.14 -3.36 -30.54
CA PRO A 359 12.11 -3.30 -29.44
C PRO A 359 13.38 -4.11 -29.74
N LEU A 360 14.54 -3.42 -29.78
CA LEU A 360 15.81 -4.01 -30.20
C LEU A 360 16.41 -5.05 -29.24
N ASN A 361 16.00 -5.08 -27.96
CA ASN A 361 16.57 -5.96 -26.92
C ASN A 361 15.55 -6.96 -26.36
N LEU A 362 14.46 -7.20 -27.10
CA LEU A 362 13.40 -8.11 -26.67
C LEU A 362 13.93 -9.53 -26.55
N GLN A 363 13.84 -10.11 -25.37
CA GLN A 363 14.27 -11.48 -25.08
C GLN A 363 13.13 -12.47 -25.29
N GLU A 364 11.92 -12.06 -24.91
CA GLU A 364 10.73 -12.89 -24.91
C GLU A 364 9.53 -12.09 -25.42
N PHE A 365 8.84 -12.64 -26.40
CA PHE A 365 7.62 -12.09 -26.97
C PHE A 365 6.53 -13.15 -27.01
N ARG A 366 5.38 -12.86 -26.38
CA ARG A 366 4.23 -13.76 -26.29
C ARG A 366 2.95 -13.07 -26.74
N VAL A 367 2.20 -13.72 -27.63
CA VAL A 367 0.83 -13.34 -28.00
C VAL A 367 -0.02 -14.60 -27.91
N ILE A 368 -1.04 -14.58 -27.05
CA ILE A 368 -1.84 -15.75 -26.70
C ILE A 368 -3.32 -15.35 -26.74
N ARG A 369 -4.17 -16.12 -27.44
CA ARG A 369 -5.63 -15.90 -27.52
C ARG A 369 -6.04 -14.48 -27.99
N CYS A 370 -5.29 -13.89 -28.93
CA CYS A 370 -5.62 -12.59 -29.52
C CYS A 370 -6.13 -12.78 -30.95
N GLU A 371 -7.45 -12.94 -31.12
CA GLU A 371 -8.07 -13.51 -32.33
C GLU A 371 -8.03 -12.61 -33.58
N GLN A 372 -7.82 -11.30 -33.42
CA GLN A 372 -7.93 -10.33 -34.53
C GLN A 372 -6.57 -9.86 -35.10
N VAL A 373 -5.45 -10.48 -34.70
CA VAL A 373 -4.11 -10.08 -35.15
C VAL A 373 -3.87 -10.49 -36.60
N GLU A 374 -3.63 -9.50 -37.46
CA GLU A 374 -3.37 -9.65 -38.89
C GLU A 374 -1.87 -9.50 -39.21
N GLU A 375 -1.19 -8.49 -38.65
CA GLU A 375 0.24 -8.22 -38.90
C GLU A 375 0.98 -7.89 -37.60
N ILE A 376 2.12 -8.56 -37.35
CA ILE A 376 2.96 -8.24 -36.19
C ILE A 376 3.90 -7.08 -36.47
N ILE A 377 4.51 -7.04 -37.66
CA ILE A 377 5.23 -5.88 -38.15
C ILE A 377 4.48 -5.43 -39.39
N ALA A 378 3.85 -4.27 -39.32
CA ALA A 378 3.13 -3.71 -40.44
C ALA A 378 4.12 -3.30 -41.54
N SER A 379 3.89 -3.78 -42.76
CA SER A 379 4.61 -3.30 -43.93
C SER A 379 4.26 -1.83 -44.18
N GLU A 380 5.27 -0.99 -44.44
CA GLU A 380 5.05 0.41 -44.81
C GLU A 380 4.13 0.47 -46.04
N VAL A 381 3.06 1.25 -45.94
CA VAL A 381 2.35 1.72 -47.13
C VAL A 381 3.34 2.64 -47.83
N GLU A 382 3.71 2.33 -49.07
CA GLU A 382 4.61 3.15 -49.89
C GLU A 382 4.02 4.56 -50.07
N GLU A 383 4.34 5.46 -49.14
CA GLU A 383 4.27 6.89 -49.41
C GLU A 383 5.69 7.38 -49.67
N SER A 384 5.93 7.58 -50.96
CA SER A 384 7.11 8.22 -51.51
C SER A 384 7.57 9.42 -50.68
N ARG A 385 8.70 9.28 -49.97
CA ARG A 385 9.92 10.09 -50.16
C ARG A 385 10.99 9.79 -49.12
N ASN A 386 12.20 9.61 -49.66
CA ASN A 386 13.52 9.76 -49.05
C ASN A 386 14.00 8.63 -48.12
N GLY A 387 14.60 7.63 -48.77
CA GLY A 387 15.91 7.08 -48.42
C GLY A 387 16.27 6.96 -46.95
N TYR A 388 15.77 5.91 -46.30
CA TYR A 388 16.37 5.37 -45.08
C TYR A 388 16.62 3.87 -45.25
N HIS A 389 17.80 3.43 -44.83
CA HIS A 389 18.22 2.03 -44.91
C HIS A 389 17.40 1.16 -43.94
N GLY A 390 16.88 0.04 -44.45
CA GLY A 390 16.09 -0.91 -43.69
C GLY A 390 16.79 -1.38 -42.41
N ILE A 391 16.05 -1.38 -41.31
CA ILE A 391 16.53 -1.76 -39.98
C ILE A 391 16.63 -3.29 -39.91
N SER A 392 17.85 -3.81 -39.74
CA SER A 392 18.13 -5.22 -39.45
C SER A 392 17.86 -5.52 -37.97
N SER A 393 16.86 -6.36 -37.67
CA SER A 393 16.55 -6.84 -36.32
C SER A 393 17.43 -8.05 -35.97
N SER A 394 18.37 -7.88 -35.03
CA SER A 394 19.42 -8.87 -34.73
C SER A 394 19.42 -9.45 -33.30
N THR A 395 18.35 -9.32 -32.52
CA THR A 395 18.45 -9.62 -31.06
C THR A 395 17.28 -10.33 -30.39
N ILE A 396 16.28 -10.80 -31.13
CA ILE A 396 15.14 -11.53 -30.55
C ILE A 396 15.54 -13.01 -30.39
N LYS A 397 15.51 -13.51 -29.15
CA LYS A 397 15.99 -14.85 -28.79
C LYS A 397 14.90 -15.91 -28.83
N ASP A 398 13.70 -15.59 -28.36
CA ASP A 398 12.55 -16.50 -28.32
C ASP A 398 11.26 -15.76 -28.69
N ILE A 399 10.54 -16.29 -29.67
CA ILE A 399 9.18 -15.90 -30.01
C ILE A 399 8.31 -17.11 -29.71
N GLU A 400 7.31 -16.97 -28.83
CA GLU A 400 6.29 -17.99 -28.60
C GLU A 400 4.93 -17.41 -28.99
N VAL A 401 4.36 -17.94 -30.08
CA VAL A 401 3.03 -17.53 -30.54
C VAL A 401 2.09 -18.72 -30.45
N VAL A 402 0.97 -18.50 -29.77
CA VAL A 402 -0.07 -19.50 -29.57
C VAL A 402 -1.34 -18.99 -30.25
N PHE A 403 -1.68 -19.61 -31.39
CA PHE A 403 -2.87 -19.26 -32.16
C PHE A 403 -4.10 -19.96 -31.59
N SER A 404 -5.26 -19.35 -31.81
CA SER A 404 -6.55 -19.84 -31.32
C SER A 404 -7.26 -20.66 -32.41
N THR A 405 -7.00 -20.36 -33.69
CA THR A 405 -7.60 -21.05 -34.84
C THR A 405 -6.60 -21.33 -35.97
N GLY A 406 -6.89 -22.33 -36.82
CA GLY A 406 -5.98 -22.77 -37.89
C GLY A 406 -5.80 -21.80 -39.07
N ILE A 407 -6.67 -20.81 -39.23
CA ILE A 407 -6.59 -19.79 -40.30
C ILE A 407 -5.54 -18.70 -39.94
N GLU A 408 -5.33 -18.43 -38.65
CA GLU A 408 -4.37 -17.45 -38.12
C GLU A 408 -2.91 -17.87 -38.38
N VAL A 409 -2.65 -19.18 -38.43
CA VAL A 409 -1.34 -19.79 -38.67
C VAL A 409 -0.83 -19.45 -40.09
N LEU A 410 -1.70 -19.43 -41.09
CA LEU A 410 -1.36 -19.16 -42.50
C LEU A 410 -0.96 -17.70 -42.75
N ILE A 411 -1.58 -16.76 -42.04
CA ILE A 411 -1.31 -15.33 -42.15
C ILE A 411 0.03 -15.01 -41.48
N PHE A 412 0.26 -15.54 -40.26
CA PHE A 412 1.51 -15.38 -39.53
C PHE A 412 2.74 -15.94 -40.29
N LEU A 413 2.56 -17.06 -41.00
CA LEU A 413 3.64 -17.71 -41.75
C LEU A 413 4.08 -16.96 -43.02
N ASN A 414 3.27 -16.02 -43.54
CA ASN A 414 3.65 -15.15 -44.65
C ASN A 414 4.50 -13.92 -44.22
N LEU A 415 4.56 -13.62 -42.92
CA LEU A 415 5.09 -12.35 -42.39
C LEU A 415 6.54 -12.42 -41.85
N ILE A 416 7.12 -13.60 -41.67
CA ILE A 416 8.49 -13.72 -41.13
C ILE A 416 9.52 -13.78 -42.28
N MET A 417 9.86 -12.61 -42.82
CA MET A 417 11.10 -12.41 -43.60
C MET A 417 12.13 -11.73 -42.71
N CYS A 418 12.57 -12.42 -41.66
CA CYS A 418 13.56 -11.89 -40.74
C CYS A 418 14.78 -12.82 -40.69
N HIS A 419 15.85 -12.41 -41.37
CA HIS A 419 16.98 -13.29 -41.72
C HIS A 419 17.88 -13.72 -40.54
N HIS A 420 17.58 -13.29 -39.30
CA HIS A 420 18.48 -13.42 -38.14
C HIS A 420 17.87 -14.03 -36.86
N LEU A 421 16.64 -14.56 -36.88
CA LEU A 421 15.93 -15.00 -35.67
C LEU A 421 15.99 -16.52 -35.38
N HIS A 422 16.00 -16.86 -34.08
CA HIS A 422 15.66 -18.19 -33.53
C HIS A 422 14.14 -18.26 -33.35
N LEU A 423 13.47 -19.16 -34.08
CA LEU A 423 12.00 -19.25 -34.11
C LEU A 423 11.54 -20.54 -33.44
N HIS A 424 10.71 -20.40 -32.39
CA HIS A 424 10.08 -21.50 -31.66
C HIS A 424 8.56 -21.46 -31.89
N MET A 425 8.03 -22.42 -32.63
CA MET A 425 6.61 -22.44 -32.98
C MET A 425 5.88 -23.52 -32.21
N HIS A 426 4.83 -23.14 -31.47
CA HIS A 426 4.04 -24.03 -30.62
C HIS A 426 2.56 -24.04 -31.06
N LEU A 427 2.22 -24.93 -32.00
CA LEU A 427 0.86 -25.09 -32.56
C LEU A 427 -0.03 -26.04 -31.74
N HIS A 428 0.49 -26.68 -30.69
CA HIS A 428 -0.23 -27.68 -29.89
C HIS A 428 -1.47 -27.18 -29.11
N LEU A 429 -1.73 -25.87 -29.08
CA LEU A 429 -2.88 -25.26 -28.42
C LEU A 429 -3.90 -24.67 -29.42
N VAL A 430 -3.67 -24.88 -30.72
CA VAL A 430 -4.59 -24.42 -31.78
C VAL A 430 -5.74 -25.42 -31.88
N GLU A 431 -6.93 -25.03 -31.43
CA GLU A 431 -8.13 -25.85 -31.62
C GLU A 431 -8.52 -25.83 -33.12
N ASN A 432 -8.83 -27.01 -33.68
CA ASN A 432 -9.31 -27.21 -35.06
C ASN A 432 -8.29 -27.03 -36.21
N LEU A 433 -6.98 -26.95 -35.94
CA LEU A 433 -5.97 -27.03 -37.00
C LEU A 433 -5.68 -28.50 -37.35
N ASN A 434 -6.34 -29.01 -38.39
CA ASN A 434 -6.20 -30.43 -38.78
C ASN A 434 -4.94 -30.70 -39.62
N GLU A 435 -4.54 -29.78 -40.50
CA GLU A 435 -3.39 -29.93 -41.40
C GLU A 435 -2.73 -28.57 -41.69
N ILE A 436 -1.39 -28.52 -41.71
CA ILE A 436 -0.64 -27.35 -42.18
C ILE A 436 -0.62 -27.33 -43.72
N THR A 437 -1.06 -26.23 -44.34
CA THR A 437 -1.12 -26.10 -45.81
C THR A 437 0.26 -26.13 -46.44
N ASN A 438 0.37 -26.74 -47.62
CA ASN A 438 1.61 -26.83 -48.38
C ASN A 438 2.13 -25.46 -48.88
N GLY A 439 3.44 -25.28 -48.87
CA GLY A 439 4.18 -24.07 -49.22
C GLY A 439 4.51 -23.15 -48.03
N VAL A 440 4.14 -23.52 -46.81
CA VAL A 440 4.10 -22.61 -45.66
C VAL A 440 5.32 -22.79 -44.76
N LEU A 441 5.60 -24.01 -44.29
CA LEU A 441 6.81 -24.25 -43.48
C LEU A 441 8.07 -24.10 -44.32
N SER A 442 8.02 -24.41 -45.61
CA SER A 442 9.18 -24.28 -46.51
C SER A 442 9.74 -22.84 -46.61
N ARG A 443 8.94 -21.82 -46.24
CA ARG A 443 9.36 -20.41 -46.15
C ARG A 443 10.15 -20.10 -44.86
N LEU A 444 9.97 -20.90 -43.81
CA LEU A 444 10.62 -20.75 -42.51
C LEU A 444 12.00 -21.43 -42.45
N CYS A 445 12.90 -21.10 -43.39
CA CYS A 445 14.18 -21.79 -43.58
C CYS A 445 15.15 -21.82 -42.36
N ARG A 446 14.87 -21.07 -41.28
CA ARG A 446 15.64 -21.01 -40.03
C ARG A 446 14.89 -21.49 -38.77
N LEU A 447 13.67 -22.02 -38.90
CA LEU A 447 12.91 -22.58 -37.77
C LEU A 447 13.72 -23.67 -37.07
N GLN A 448 13.89 -23.59 -35.74
CA GLN A 448 14.69 -24.54 -34.96
C GLN A 448 13.86 -25.46 -34.09
N TYR A 449 12.73 -24.96 -33.57
CA TYR A 449 11.85 -25.73 -32.71
C TYR A 449 10.43 -25.64 -33.23
N LEU A 450 9.81 -26.78 -33.51
CA LEU A 450 8.44 -26.87 -33.99
C LEU A 450 7.69 -27.91 -33.16
N VAL A 451 6.65 -27.48 -32.44
CA VAL A 451 5.73 -28.36 -31.71
C VAL A 451 4.36 -28.22 -32.30
N VAL A 452 3.84 -29.31 -32.86
CA VAL A 452 2.61 -29.30 -33.65
C VAL A 452 1.47 -30.05 -32.98
N GLY A 453 1.76 -30.75 -31.88
CA GLY A 453 0.73 -31.44 -31.10
C GLY A 453 0.02 -32.51 -31.92
N GLU A 454 -1.30 -32.42 -32.00
CA GLU A 454 -2.20 -33.35 -32.70
C GLU A 454 -2.42 -33.00 -34.20
N THR A 455 -1.94 -31.85 -34.66
CA THR A 455 -2.07 -31.39 -36.05
C THR A 455 -1.16 -32.20 -37.00
N LEU A 456 -1.67 -32.55 -38.19
CA LEU A 456 -0.90 -33.26 -39.23
C LEU A 456 0.02 -32.32 -40.02
N ILE A 457 1.24 -32.79 -40.32
CA ILE A 457 2.23 -32.04 -41.11
C ILE A 457 2.69 -32.87 -42.30
N ASN A 458 2.76 -32.26 -43.48
CA ASN A 458 3.35 -32.90 -44.63
C ASN A 458 4.89 -33.01 -44.49
N GLY A 459 5.42 -34.24 -44.55
CA GLY A 459 6.87 -34.50 -44.47
C GLY A 459 7.73 -33.81 -45.54
N LYS A 460 7.17 -33.48 -46.72
CA LYS A 460 7.89 -32.70 -47.75
C LYS A 460 8.15 -31.26 -47.31
N GLU A 461 7.27 -30.70 -46.50
CA GLU A 461 7.43 -29.36 -45.95
C GLU A 461 8.51 -29.30 -44.88
N VAL A 462 8.49 -30.26 -43.96
CA VAL A 462 9.50 -30.41 -42.91
C VAL A 462 10.89 -30.61 -43.52
N GLY A 463 10.98 -31.38 -44.61
CA GLY A 463 12.23 -31.56 -45.35
C GLY A 463 12.84 -30.27 -45.93
N GLY A 464 12.04 -29.20 -46.07
CA GLY A 464 12.52 -27.87 -46.49
C GLY A 464 13.16 -27.05 -45.37
N LEU A 465 12.95 -27.42 -44.10
CA LEU A 465 13.41 -26.69 -42.91
C LEU A 465 14.86 -27.07 -42.54
N LYS A 466 15.84 -26.47 -43.23
CA LYS A 466 17.27 -26.82 -43.11
C LYS A 466 17.92 -26.56 -41.75
N LYS A 467 17.24 -25.88 -40.83
CA LYS A 467 17.75 -25.51 -39.50
C LYS A 467 16.90 -26.05 -38.35
N LEU A 468 15.94 -26.93 -38.64
CA LEU A 468 15.08 -27.53 -37.62
C LEU A 468 15.90 -28.47 -36.73
N GLU A 469 15.97 -28.18 -35.45
CA GLU A 469 16.72 -28.94 -34.45
C GLU A 469 15.81 -29.90 -33.69
N ILE A 470 14.58 -29.48 -33.38
CA ILE A 470 13.60 -30.28 -32.66
C ILE A 470 12.22 -30.14 -33.30
N LEU A 471 11.60 -31.30 -33.56
CA LEU A 471 10.24 -31.42 -34.03
C LEU A 471 9.46 -32.35 -33.10
N LYS A 472 8.32 -31.89 -32.58
CA LYS A 472 7.41 -32.69 -31.76
C LYS A 472 5.99 -32.59 -32.31
N GLY A 473 5.43 -33.69 -32.80
CA GLY A 473 4.06 -33.75 -33.31
C GLY A 473 3.69 -35.15 -33.79
N ARG A 474 2.46 -35.30 -34.27
CA ARG A 474 2.05 -36.49 -35.06
C ARG A 474 2.46 -36.31 -36.53
N PHE A 475 3.01 -37.36 -37.12
CA PHE A 475 3.53 -37.40 -38.49
C PHE A 475 2.72 -38.34 -39.36
#